data_AF-A0A956R5S1-F1
#
_entry.id   AF-A0A956R5S1-F1
#
_cell.length_a   1.000
_cell.length_b   1.000
_cell.length_c   1.000
_cell.angle_alpha   90.00
_cell.angle_beta   90.00
_cell.angle_gamma   90.00
#
_symmetry.space_group_name_H-M   'P 1'
#
loop_
_entity.id
_entity.type
_entity.pdbx_description
1 polymer ?
#
loop_
_entity_poly.entity_id
_entity_poly.type
_entity_poly.pdbx_seq_one_letter_code
_entity_poly.pdbx_strand_id
1 'polypeptide(L)'
;MQTATRTREPTLMFLSGTRPLPVEPRLGDAPALHAYGVTHEGNVRGSNEDQFLVAQTDRVVRVDWSSFEMERGSGWPVDRHAKILMVADGLGGHAQGELASAVVVDAMLDAVASIRALPGEADLGALLRASVERAQQRVLEVAERKALHFKPATTLTMAYVS
;
A
#
# COMPACT_ATOMS: atom_id res chain seq x y z
N MET A 1 -27.98 -49.83 -36.21
CA MET A 1 -28.34 -49.14 -34.95
C MET A 1 -27.04 -48.75 -34.27
N GLN A 2 -26.56 -47.54 -34.53
CA GLN A 2 -25.31 -46.99 -34.00
C GLN A 2 -25.57 -45.51 -33.71
N THR A 3 -25.63 -45.16 -32.44
CA THR A 3 -25.79 -43.80 -31.93
C THR A 3 -24.41 -43.14 -31.89
N ALA A 4 -24.15 -42.23 -32.83
CA ALA A 4 -22.94 -41.41 -32.84
C ALA A 4 -23.19 -40.11 -32.08
N THR A 5 -22.35 -39.91 -31.07
CA THR A 5 -22.18 -38.73 -30.22
C THR A 5 -22.01 -37.46 -31.07
N ARG A 6 -22.82 -36.42 -30.83
CA ARG A 6 -22.58 -35.08 -31.38
C ARG A 6 -22.30 -34.11 -30.25
N THR A 7 -21.02 -34.01 -29.89
CA THR A 7 -20.48 -32.97 -29.04
C THR A 7 -20.78 -31.61 -29.71
N ARG A 8 -21.52 -30.74 -29.04
CA ARG A 8 -21.72 -29.36 -29.51
C ARG A 8 -20.46 -28.58 -29.20
N GLU A 9 -19.70 -28.21 -30.23
CA GLU A 9 -18.64 -27.20 -30.09
C GLU A 9 -19.29 -25.84 -29.74
N PRO A 10 -18.71 -25.05 -28.82
CA PRO A 10 -19.16 -23.69 -28.60
C PRO A 10 -18.77 -22.85 -29.81
N THR A 11 -19.76 -22.39 -30.57
CA THR A 11 -19.59 -21.42 -31.64
C THR A 11 -18.95 -20.15 -31.07
N LEU A 12 -17.67 -19.94 -31.34
CA LEU A 12 -16.98 -18.67 -31.08
C LEU A 12 -17.54 -17.63 -32.07
N MET A 13 -18.47 -16.80 -31.61
CA MET A 13 -18.94 -15.64 -32.37
C MET A 13 -17.82 -14.59 -32.36
N PHE A 14 -17.07 -14.50 -33.46
CA PHE A 14 -16.12 -13.42 -33.69
C PHE A 14 -16.89 -12.11 -33.91
N LEU A 15 -17.08 -11.32 -32.86
CA LEU A 15 -17.54 -9.94 -32.97
C LEU A 15 -16.37 -9.08 -33.49
N SER A 16 -16.39 -8.82 -34.81
CA SER A 16 -15.52 -7.83 -35.45
C SER A 16 -15.90 -6.44 -34.95
N GLY A 17 -15.12 -5.91 -34.01
CA GLY A 17 -15.39 -4.59 -33.44
C GLY A 17 -14.42 -4.17 -32.35
N THR A 18 -13.11 -4.19 -32.61
CA THR A 18 -12.12 -3.59 -31.71
C THR A 18 -12.14 -2.08 -31.83
N ARG A 19 -12.74 -1.40 -30.86
CA ARG A 19 -12.49 0.04 -30.64
C ARG A 19 -11.52 0.19 -29.48
N PRO A 20 -10.39 0.92 -29.63
CA PRO A 20 -9.57 1.27 -28.48
C PRO A 20 -10.41 2.11 -27.53
N LEU A 21 -10.42 1.76 -26.24
CA LEU A 21 -11.03 2.58 -25.20
C LEU A 21 -10.05 3.74 -24.91
N PRO A 22 -10.40 5.01 -25.17
CA PRO A 22 -9.61 6.10 -24.66
C PRO A 22 -9.96 6.26 -23.18
N VAL A 23 -9.11 5.74 -22.31
CA VAL A 23 -9.17 6.05 -20.87
C VAL A 23 -7.86 6.72 -20.52
N GLU A 24 -7.75 8.02 -20.83
CA GLU A 24 -6.79 8.83 -20.10
C GLU A 24 -7.32 8.97 -18.67
N PRO A 25 -6.53 8.59 -17.65
CA PRO A 25 -6.89 8.88 -16.27
C PRO A 25 -7.02 10.39 -16.13
N ARG A 26 -8.26 10.87 -15.93
CA ARG A 26 -8.47 12.25 -15.49
C ARG A 26 -8.08 12.24 -14.02
N LEU A 27 -6.87 12.71 -13.75
CA LEU A 27 -6.43 13.11 -12.42
C LEU A 27 -7.54 14.01 -11.85
N GLY A 28 -8.42 13.43 -11.04
CA GLY A 28 -9.62 14.11 -10.59
C GLY A 28 -9.25 15.31 -9.74
N ASP A 29 -10.13 16.32 -9.69
CA ASP A 29 -10.07 17.52 -8.85
C ASP A 29 -10.05 17.25 -7.32
N ALA A 30 -9.61 16.07 -6.88
CA ALA A 30 -9.35 15.80 -5.48
C ALA A 30 -8.23 16.75 -5.01
N PRO A 31 -8.40 17.42 -3.85
CA PRO A 31 -7.39 18.35 -3.37
C PRO A 31 -6.05 17.62 -3.24
N ALA A 32 -5.08 18.05 -4.04
CA ALA A 32 -3.74 17.50 -3.97
C ALA A 32 -3.16 17.86 -2.59
N LEU A 33 -3.04 16.87 -1.70
CA LEU A 33 -2.32 17.05 -0.45
C LEU A 33 -0.83 17.13 -0.76
N HIS A 34 -0.28 18.34 -0.71
CA HIS A 34 1.15 18.57 -0.82
C HIS A 34 1.77 18.48 0.58
N ALA A 35 2.65 17.50 0.77
CA ALA A 35 3.35 17.29 2.02
C ALA A 35 4.85 17.14 1.74
N TYR A 36 5.66 17.60 2.67
CA TYR A 36 7.10 17.36 2.71
C TYR A 36 7.47 17.08 4.17
N GLY A 37 8.61 16.41 4.38
CA GLY A 37 9.12 16.15 5.72
C GLY A 37 10.55 16.65 5.86
N VAL A 38 10.89 17.02 7.09
CA VAL A 38 12.22 17.46 7.50
C VAL A 38 12.50 16.81 8.85
N THR A 39 13.71 16.33 9.04
CA THR A 39 14.17 15.78 10.32
C THR A 39 15.60 16.24 10.60
N HIS A 40 15.98 16.29 11.87
CA HIS A 40 17.32 16.69 12.31
C HIS A 40 17.63 16.03 13.66
N GLU A 41 18.87 15.60 13.85
CA GLU A 41 19.42 15.08 15.12
C GLU A 41 19.31 16.03 16.34
N GLY A 42 19.09 17.33 16.12
CA GLY A 42 19.27 18.35 17.14
C GLY A 42 20.74 18.64 17.48
N ASN A 43 20.98 19.22 18.66
CA ASN A 43 22.29 19.76 19.06
C ASN A 43 23.09 18.89 20.04
N VAL A 44 22.45 17.87 20.64
CA VAL A 44 23.00 17.16 21.83
C VAL A 44 23.03 15.64 21.64
N ARG A 45 22.18 15.09 20.78
CA ARG A 45 22.19 13.66 20.45
C ARG A 45 23.39 13.34 19.55
N GLY A 46 23.77 12.06 19.52
CA GLY A 46 24.82 11.53 18.64
C GLY A 46 24.28 10.70 17.46
N SER A 47 22.96 10.61 17.32
CA SER A 47 22.25 10.05 16.17
C SER A 47 20.81 10.57 16.14
N ASN A 48 20.24 10.68 14.93
CA ASN A 48 18.82 10.97 14.74
C ASN A 48 18.01 9.66 14.79
N GLU A 49 17.12 9.53 15.78
CA GLU A 49 16.28 8.35 15.97
C GLU A 49 14.89 8.50 15.32
N ASP A 50 14.62 9.66 14.70
CA ASP A 50 13.37 9.95 14.01
C ASP A 50 13.38 9.37 12.59
N GLN A 51 12.25 8.79 12.19
CA GLN A 51 11.99 8.40 10.81
C GLN A 51 10.64 8.93 10.36
N PHE A 52 10.54 9.37 9.12
CA PHE A 52 9.27 9.79 8.53
C PHE A 52 9.11 9.25 7.12
N LEU A 53 7.87 9.12 6.67
CA LEU A 53 7.53 8.80 5.28
C LEU A 53 6.47 9.76 4.77
N VAL A 54 6.68 10.27 3.55
CA VAL A 54 5.65 10.92 2.75
C VAL A 54 5.57 10.15 1.43
N ALA A 55 4.50 9.38 1.25
CA ALA A 55 4.32 8.53 0.08
C ALA A 55 2.96 8.74 -0.58
N GLN A 56 2.85 8.31 -1.83
CA GLN A 56 1.62 8.26 -2.60
C GLN A 56 1.46 6.87 -3.17
N THR A 57 0.25 6.30 -3.09
CA THR A 57 -0.11 5.08 -3.81
C THR A 57 -1.06 5.45 -4.93
N ASP A 58 -0.63 5.16 -6.14
CA ASP A 58 -1.46 5.24 -7.34
C ASP A 58 -1.95 3.82 -7.63
N ARG A 59 -3.28 3.64 -7.69
CA ARG A 59 -3.87 2.37 -8.11
C ARG A 59 -4.52 2.61 -9.45
N VAL A 60 -3.91 2.10 -10.52
CA VAL A 60 -4.42 2.20 -11.89
C VAL A 60 -4.52 0.80 -12.49
N VAL A 61 -5.69 0.44 -13.03
CA VAL A 61 -5.84 -0.74 -13.89
C VAL A 61 -5.88 -0.25 -15.33
N ARG A 62 -4.87 -0.63 -16.11
CA ARG A 62 -4.82 -0.35 -17.55
C ARG A 62 -5.27 -1.60 -18.31
N VAL A 63 -6.35 -1.45 -19.08
CA VAL A 63 -6.84 -2.51 -19.96
C VAL A 63 -6.36 -2.19 -21.37
N ASP A 64 -5.34 -2.90 -21.84
CA ASP A 64 -4.84 -2.73 -23.21
C ASP A 64 -5.77 -3.39 -24.25
N TRP A 65 -6.38 -4.52 -23.88
CA TRP A 65 -7.30 -5.26 -24.76
C TRP A 65 -8.29 -6.13 -23.96
N SER A 66 -9.50 -6.33 -24.49
CA SER A 66 -10.54 -7.20 -23.92
C SER A 66 -11.38 -7.84 -25.02
N SER A 67 -11.82 -9.08 -24.82
CA SER A 67 -12.69 -9.83 -25.74
C SER A 67 -14.17 -9.82 -25.33
N PHE A 68 -14.54 -9.14 -24.24
CA PHE A 68 -15.92 -9.03 -23.75
C PHE A 68 -16.40 -7.57 -23.75
N GLU A 69 -17.69 -7.38 -23.99
CA GLU A 69 -18.31 -6.06 -23.86
C GLU A 69 -18.32 -5.62 -22.39
N MET A 70 -17.67 -4.50 -22.12
CA MET A 70 -17.64 -3.88 -20.80
C MET A 70 -18.90 -3.03 -20.63
N GLU A 71 -19.77 -3.35 -19.68
CA GLU A 71 -20.92 -2.48 -19.38
C GLU A 71 -20.43 -1.09 -18.97
N ARG A 72 -20.91 -0.04 -19.64
CA ARG A 72 -20.65 1.35 -19.23
C ARG A 72 -21.29 1.59 -17.87
N GLY A 73 -20.49 1.54 -16.81
CA GLY A 73 -20.96 1.75 -15.44
C GLY A 73 -20.67 0.61 -14.48
N SER A 74 -20.19 -0.56 -14.94
CA SER A 74 -19.50 -1.51 -14.07
C SER A 74 -18.10 -0.95 -13.78
N GLY A 75 -18.06 0.03 -12.89
CA GLY A 75 -16.87 0.84 -12.64
C GLY A 75 -15.65 -0.04 -12.39
N TRP A 76 -14.57 0.23 -13.10
CA TRP A 76 -13.21 -0.03 -12.64
C TRP A 76 -12.71 1.29 -12.05
N PRO A 77 -12.98 1.60 -10.76
CA PRO A 77 -12.56 2.86 -10.19
C PRO A 77 -11.11 2.67 -9.75
N VAL A 78 -10.16 3.04 -10.59
CA VAL A 78 -8.74 2.96 -10.25
C VAL A 78 -8.04 4.22 -10.73
N ASP A 79 -8.55 5.33 -10.19
CA ASP A 79 -7.84 6.59 -10.09
C ASP A 79 -8.19 7.14 -8.70
N ARG A 80 -7.60 6.52 -7.69
CA ARG A 80 -7.68 6.98 -6.30
C ARG A 80 -6.29 6.99 -5.74
N HIS A 81 -5.76 8.20 -5.62
CA HIS A 81 -4.47 8.46 -5.01
C HIS A 81 -4.68 8.48 -3.51
N ALA A 82 -3.97 7.63 -2.77
CA ALA A 82 -3.88 7.83 -1.33
C ALA A 82 -2.50 8.40 -0.96
N LYS A 83 -2.49 9.45 -0.14
CA LYS A 83 -1.29 9.91 0.55
C LYS A 83 -1.12 9.14 1.85
N ILE A 84 0.10 8.71 2.09
CA ILE A 84 0.52 8.02 3.30
C ILE A 84 1.55 8.90 3.98
N LEU A 85 1.27 9.30 5.20
CA LEU A 85 2.17 10.08 6.03
C LEU A 85 2.49 9.26 7.27
N MET A 86 3.77 9.13 7.63
CA MET A 86 4.19 8.45 8.85
C MET A 86 5.29 9.24 9.54
N VAL A 87 5.28 9.23 10.86
CA VAL A 87 6.38 9.70 11.73
C VAL A 87 6.56 8.69 12.85
N ALA A 88 7.80 8.33 13.11
CA ALA A 88 8.21 7.42 14.17
C ALA A 88 9.39 8.03 14.92
N ASP A 89 9.24 8.25 16.22
CA ASP A 89 10.28 8.74 17.13
C ASP A 89 10.84 7.56 17.92
N GLY A 90 12.10 7.22 17.65
CA GLY A 90 12.81 6.13 18.30
C GLY A 90 13.10 6.41 19.78
N LEU A 91 12.89 5.39 20.61
CA LEU A 91 13.11 5.43 22.05
C LEU A 91 14.33 4.57 22.40
N GLY A 92 15.35 5.15 23.04
CA GLY A 92 16.49 4.38 23.56
C GLY A 92 17.80 5.14 23.70
N GLY A 93 17.92 6.33 23.10
CA GLY A 93 19.10 7.20 23.26
C GLY A 93 20.39 6.63 22.67
N HIS A 94 20.27 5.62 21.81
CA HIS A 94 21.32 4.90 21.10
C HIS A 94 20.75 4.40 19.75
N ALA A 95 21.58 3.74 18.93
CA ALA A 95 21.22 3.11 17.64
C ALA A 95 20.02 2.13 17.65
N GLN A 96 19.46 1.83 18.83
CA GLN A 96 18.25 1.01 18.99
C GLN A 96 16.99 1.77 18.60
N GLY A 97 16.89 3.07 18.92
CA GLY A 97 15.72 3.88 18.56
C GLY A 97 15.61 4.07 17.06
N GLU A 98 16.73 4.41 16.41
CA GLU A 98 16.85 4.54 14.95
C GLU A 98 16.45 3.25 14.23
N LEU A 99 16.89 2.09 14.75
CA LEU A 99 16.51 0.80 14.21
C LEU A 99 15.00 0.55 14.33
N ALA A 100 14.42 0.84 15.51
CA ALA A 100 13.00 0.60 15.76
C ALA A 100 12.13 1.46 14.85
N SER A 101 12.40 2.76 14.78
CA SER A 101 11.64 3.71 13.96
C SER A 101 11.75 3.36 12.47
N ALA A 102 12.94 2.96 11.99
CA ALA A 102 13.13 2.54 10.61
C ALA A 102 12.35 1.26 10.27
N VAL A 103 12.43 0.23 11.13
CA VAL A 103 11.75 -1.05 10.90
C VAL A 103 10.23 -0.89 10.92
N VAL A 104 9.69 -0.05 11.81
CA VAL A 104 8.23 0.18 11.86
C VAL A 104 7.75 0.92 10.63
N VAL A 105 8.44 1.96 10.17
CA VAL A 105 8.09 2.69 8.95
C VAL A 105 8.11 1.77 7.72
N ASP A 106 9.15 0.94 7.59
CA ASP A 106 9.30 -0.04 6.52
C ASP A 106 8.17 -1.09 6.52
N ALA A 107 7.91 -1.71 7.67
CA ALA A 107 6.86 -2.73 7.79
C ALA A 107 5.45 -2.18 7.51
N MET A 108 5.19 -0.93 7.91
CA MET A 108 3.90 -0.28 7.64
C MET A 108 3.76 0.11 6.17
N LEU A 109 4.84 0.54 5.51
CA LEU A 109 4.83 0.79 4.07
C LEU A 109 4.48 -0.48 3.29
N ASP A 110 5.12 -1.61 3.61
CA ASP A 110 4.82 -2.91 3.02
C ASP A 110 3.34 -3.30 3.21
N ALA A 111 2.82 -3.11 4.42
CA ALA A 111 1.43 -3.40 4.72
C ALA A 111 0.47 -2.57 3.87
N VAL A 112 0.70 -1.28 3.73
CA VAL A 112 -0.17 -0.39 2.95
C VAL A 112 -0.03 -0.66 1.45
N ALA A 113 1.18 -0.96 0.97
CA ALA A 113 1.42 -1.36 -0.41
C ALA A 113 0.70 -2.66 -0.77
N SER A 114 0.48 -3.56 0.20
CA SER A 114 -0.25 -4.82 0.00
C SER A 114 -1.76 -4.65 -0.17
N ILE A 115 -2.33 -3.49 0.18
CA ILE A 115 -3.77 -3.22 0.08
C ILE A 115 -4.16 -3.14 -1.40
N ARG A 116 -4.82 -4.18 -1.92
CA ARG A 116 -5.21 -4.28 -3.33
C ARG A 116 -6.50 -3.53 -3.67
N ALA A 117 -7.45 -3.50 -2.75
CA ALA A 117 -8.71 -2.77 -2.86
C ALA A 117 -8.86 -1.86 -1.65
N LEU A 118 -9.46 -0.68 -1.81
CA LEU A 118 -9.76 0.19 -0.68
C LEU A 118 -10.71 -0.56 0.25
N PRO A 119 -10.31 -0.85 1.50
CA PRO A 119 -11.22 -1.40 2.47
C PRO A 119 -12.28 -0.35 2.82
N GLY A 120 -13.44 -0.76 3.33
CA GLY A 120 -14.27 0.16 4.09
C GLY A 120 -13.49 0.74 5.28
N GLU A 121 -13.90 1.88 5.83
CA GLU A 121 -13.17 2.54 6.92
C GLU A 121 -12.89 1.61 8.12
N ALA A 122 -13.88 0.80 8.50
CA ALA A 122 -13.74 -0.21 9.55
C ALA A 122 -12.70 -1.30 9.22
N ASP A 123 -12.68 -1.76 7.98
CA ASP A 123 -11.75 -2.77 7.49
C ASP A 123 -10.32 -2.22 7.38
N LEU A 124 -10.17 -0.94 7.02
CA LEU A 124 -8.89 -0.26 6.95
C LEU A 124 -8.30 -0.11 8.35
N GLY A 125 -9.11 0.32 9.33
CA GLY A 125 -8.69 0.40 10.73
C GLY A 125 -8.20 -0.95 11.27
N ALA A 126 -8.94 -2.03 11.00
CA ALA A 126 -8.56 -3.38 11.40
C ALA A 126 -7.26 -3.85 10.73
N LEU A 127 -7.11 -3.60 9.43
CA LEU A 127 -5.90 -3.92 8.67
C LEU A 127 -4.69 -3.17 9.20
N LEU A 128 -4.80 -1.86 9.41
CA LEU A 128 -3.72 -1.03 9.95
C LEU A 128 -3.34 -1.48 11.36
N ARG A 129 -4.32 -1.80 12.21
CA ARG A 129 -4.05 -2.35 13.56
C ARG A 129 -3.24 -3.65 13.50
N ALA A 130 -3.67 -4.61 12.68
CA ALA A 130 -2.94 -5.86 12.49
C ALA A 130 -1.54 -5.62 11.90
N SER A 131 -1.37 -4.58 11.09
CA SER A 131 -0.09 -4.21 10.50
C SER A 131 0.86 -3.63 11.54
N VAL A 132 0.38 -2.81 12.47
CA VAL A 132 1.17 -2.32 13.62
C VAL A 132 1.63 -3.48 14.50
N GLU A 133 0.77 -4.46 14.76
CA GLU A 133 1.14 -5.67 15.52
C GLU A 133 2.23 -6.48 14.81
N ARG A 134 2.17 -6.62 13.48
CA ARG A 134 3.23 -7.25 12.69
C ARG A 134 4.52 -6.42 12.68
N ALA A 135 4.42 -5.10 12.58
CA ALA A 135 5.57 -4.20 12.64
C ALA A 135 6.29 -4.32 13.99
N GLN A 136 5.54 -4.38 15.09
CA GLN A 136 6.08 -4.66 16.43
C GLN A 136 6.85 -5.99 16.45
N GLN A 137 6.26 -7.05 15.90
CA GLN A 137 6.94 -8.35 15.85
C GLN A 137 8.22 -8.30 15.01
N ARG A 138 8.21 -7.57 13.89
CA ARG A 138 9.37 -7.35 13.03
C ARG A 138 10.50 -6.64 13.78
N VAL A 139 10.20 -5.63 14.60
CA VAL A 139 11.20 -4.96 15.44
C VAL A 139 11.86 -5.95 16.40
N LEU A 140 11.08 -6.80 17.06
CA LEU A 140 11.59 -7.81 17.99
C LEU A 140 12.46 -8.85 17.26
N GLU A 141 12.03 -9.35 16.10
CA GLU A 141 12.82 -10.28 15.28
C GLU A 141 14.15 -9.66 14.84
N VAL A 142 14.14 -8.38 14.43
CA VAL A 142 15.37 -7.68 14.04
C VAL A 142 16.30 -7.50 15.25
N ALA A 143 15.74 -7.19 16.42
CA ALA A 143 16.49 -7.07 17.66
C ALA A 143 17.17 -8.38 18.06
N GLU A 144 16.45 -9.49 17.98
CA GLU A 144 16.97 -10.84 18.26
C GLU A 144 18.08 -11.21 17.28
N ARG A 145 17.85 -11.02 15.97
CA ARG A 145 18.87 -11.32 14.94
C ARG A 145 20.15 -10.49 15.10
N LYS A 146 20.02 -9.27 15.59
CA LYS A 146 21.16 -8.37 15.87
C LYS A 146 21.74 -8.55 17.27
N ALA A 147 21.23 -9.50 18.07
CA ALA A 147 21.65 -9.78 19.43
C ALA A 147 21.70 -8.52 20.32
N LEU A 148 20.68 -7.66 20.20
CA LEU A 148 20.64 -6.40 20.95
C LEU A 148 20.41 -6.65 22.45
N HIS A 149 21.19 -5.95 23.27
CA HIS A 149 21.10 -6.06 24.74
C HIS A 149 19.81 -5.48 25.32
N PHE A 150 19.20 -4.52 24.63
CA PHE A 150 17.95 -3.88 25.03
C PHE A 150 16.91 -4.02 23.93
N LYS A 151 15.63 -4.01 24.32
CA LYS A 151 14.51 -4.06 23.37
C LYS A 151 14.37 -2.70 22.69
N PRO A 152 14.54 -2.61 21.36
CA PRO A 152 14.25 -1.39 20.62
C PRO A 152 12.79 -1.00 20.76
N ALA A 153 12.52 0.31 20.83
CA ALA A 153 11.18 0.83 20.90
C ALA A 153 11.08 2.12 20.08
N THR A 154 9.89 2.43 19.58
CA THR A 154 9.60 3.64 18.82
C THR A 154 8.13 4.00 18.99
N THR A 155 7.80 5.26 18.81
CA THR A 155 6.43 5.68 18.54
C THR A 155 6.09 5.45 17.06
N LEU A 156 4.80 5.50 16.71
CA LEU A 156 4.34 5.59 15.34
C LEU A 156 3.06 6.42 15.30
N THR A 157 3.06 7.46 14.46
CA THR A 157 1.85 8.16 14.02
C THR A 157 1.73 8.00 12.52
N MET A 158 0.55 7.61 12.04
CA MET A 158 0.27 7.41 10.62
C MET A 158 -1.04 8.10 10.22
N ALA A 159 -1.04 8.72 9.04
CA ALA A 159 -2.24 9.18 8.36
C ALA A 159 -2.36 8.52 6.98
N TYR A 160 -3.57 8.06 6.67
CA TYR A 160 -3.96 7.57 5.35
C TYR A 160 -5.05 8.51 4.80
N VAL A 161 -4.77 9.19 3.69
CA VAL A 161 -5.66 10.19 3.10
C VAL A 161 -5.97 9.76 1.67
N SER A 162 -7.23 9.44 1.34
CA SER A 162 -7.64 8.85 0.05
C SER A 162 -8.95 9.43 -0.48
#